data_AF-A0AB37JFY7-F1
#
_entry.id   AF-A0AB37JFY7-F1
#
_cell.length_a   1.000
_cell.length_b   1.000
_cell.length_c   1.000
_cell.angle_alpha   90.00
_cell.angle_beta   90.00
_cell.angle_gamma   90.00
#
_symmetry.space_group_name_H-M   'P 1'
#
loop_
_entity.id
_entity.type
_entity.pdbx_description
1 polymer ?
#
loop_
_entity_poly.entity_id
_entity_poly.type
_entity_poly.pdbx_seq_one_letter_code
_entity_poly.pdbx_strand_id
1 'polypeptide(L)' 'MNKIAELRKEKLMSQETLAGLVGLSRTYISEIENNKKQPNVKLAIKIAESLGTNVESIFGP' A
#
# COMPACT_ATOMS: atom_id res chain seq x y z
N MET A 1 -2.92 -6.90 -10.61
CA MET A 1 -2.76 -7.20 -9.17
C MET A 1 -1.77 -6.17 -8.64
N ASN A 2 -2.06 -5.47 -7.54
CA ASN A 2 -1.09 -4.51 -7.00
C ASN A 2 0.03 -5.21 -6.21
N LYS A 3 1.19 -4.58 -6.11
CA LYS A 3 2.38 -5.12 -5.42
C LYS A 3 2.55 -4.67 -3.97
N ILE A 4 1.53 -4.07 -3.35
CA ILE A 4 1.62 -3.51 -1.99
C ILE A 4 2.04 -4.59 -0.99
N ALA A 5 1.36 -5.74 -1.01
CA ALA A 5 1.61 -6.81 -0.05
C ALA A 5 3.03 -7.39 -0.15
N GLU A 6 3.57 -7.48 -1.37
CA GLU A 6 4.93 -7.95 -1.65
C GLU A 6 5.96 -6.97 -1.09
N LEU A 7 5.92 -5.72 -1.55
CA LEU A 7 6.84 -4.65 -1.14
C LEU A 7 6.80 -4.39 0.38
N ARG A 8 5.61 -4.48 0.98
CA ARG A 8 5.45 -4.36 2.42
C ARG A 8 6.16 -5.49 3.17
N LYS A 9 6.06 -6.74 2.68
CA LYS A 9 6.70 -7.90 3.30
C LYS A 9 8.21 -7.87 3.15
N GLU A 10 8.73 -7.42 2.01
CA GLU A 10 10.18 -7.21 1.80
C GLU A 10 10.77 -6.24 2.83
N LYS A 11 9.96 -5.29 3.30
CA LYS A 11 10.33 -4.33 4.35
C LYS A 11 10.01 -4.80 5.77
N LEU A 12 9.60 -6.05 5.95
CA LEU A 12 9.19 -6.62 7.25
C LEU A 12 8.05 -5.82 7.92
N MET A 13 7.23 -5.13 7.13
CA MET A 13 6.14 -4.31 7.65
C MET A 13 4.86 -5.14 7.76
N SER A 14 4.10 -4.97 8.84
CA SER A 14 2.73 -5.51 8.92
C SER A 14 1.72 -4.59 8.23
N GLN A 15 0.52 -5.09 7.90
CA GLN A 15 -0.56 -4.24 7.39
C GLN A 15 -0.90 -3.11 8.36
N GLU A 16 -0.83 -3.37 9.67
CA GLU A 16 -1.04 -2.38 10.73
C GLU A 16 0.02 -1.27 10.67
N THR A 17 1.28 -1.65 10.44
CA THR A 17 2.40 -0.70 10.32
C THR A 17 2.19 0.24 9.13
N LEU A 18 1.90 -0.33 7.95
CA LEU A 18 1.63 0.47 6.75
C LEU A 18 0.40 1.37 6.95
N ALA A 19 -0.67 0.82 7.54
CA ALA A 19 -1.88 1.57 7.84
C ALA A 19 -1.61 2.78 8.74
N GLY A 20 -0.80 2.61 9.80
CA GLY A 20 -0.37 3.71 10.67
C GLY A 20 0.39 4.81 9.93
N LEU A 21 1.32 4.44 9.04
CA LEU A 21 2.09 5.41 8.25
C LEU A 21 1.19 6.22 7.29
N VAL A 22 0.22 5.55 6.66
CA VAL A 22 -0.68 6.22 5.72
C VAL A 22 -1.91 6.86 6.38
N GLY A 23 -2.12 6.65 7.68
CA GLY A 23 -3.25 7.20 8.44
C GLY A 23 -4.58 6.51 8.12
N LEU A 24 -4.55 5.20 7.94
CA LEU A 24 -5.71 4.36 7.63
C LEU A 24 -5.86 3.23 8.64
N SER A 25 -6.96 2.48 8.53
CA SER A 25 -7.11 1.22 9.26
C SER A 25 -6.41 0.08 8.53
N ARG A 26 -5.95 -0.92 9.29
CA ARG A 26 -5.43 -2.20 8.74
C ARG A 26 -6.38 -2.84 7.75
N THR A 27 -7.69 -2.81 8.04
CA THR A 27 -8.73 -3.34 7.14
C THR A 27 -8.73 -2.63 5.80
N TYR A 28 -8.59 -1.30 5.78
CA TYR A 28 -8.50 -0.55 4.52
C TYR A 28 -7.28 -0.97 3.70
N ILE A 29 -6.10 -1.12 4.32
CA ILE A 29 -4.90 -1.64 3.64
C ILE A 29 -5.16 -3.04 3.07
N SER A 30 -5.77 -3.93 3.86
CA SER A 30 -6.13 -5.27 3.42
C SER A 30 -7.08 -5.25 2.21
N GLU A 31 -8.09 -4.37 2.20
CA GLU A 31 -9.00 -4.21 1.06
C GLU A 31 -8.25 -3.75 -0.20
N ILE A 32 -7.27 -2.86 -0.08
CA ILE A 32 -6.43 -2.46 -1.22
C ILE A 32 -5.56 -3.64 -1.68
N GLU A 33 -4.84 -4.31 -0.78
CA GLU A 33 -3.97 -5.45 -1.13
C GLU A 33 -4.74 -6.56 -1.86
N ASN A 34 -6.02 -6.75 -1.52
CA ASN A 34 -6.90 -7.72 -2.15
C ASN A 34 -7.68 -7.17 -3.37
N ASN A 35 -7.34 -5.97 -3.86
CA ASN A 35 -7.99 -5.28 -4.97
C ASN A 35 -9.51 -5.06 -4.79
N LYS A 36 -10.00 -5.11 -3.54
CA LYS A 36 -11.39 -4.79 -3.19
C LYS A 36 -11.65 -3.29 -3.15
N LYS A 37 -10.58 -2.50 -3.00
CA LYS A 37 -10.63 -1.04 -2.94
C LYS A 37 -9.48 -0.42 -3.71
N GLN A 38 -9.77 0.63 -4.46
CA GLN A 38 -8.74 1.44 -5.11
C GLN A 38 -8.43 2.68 -4.27
N PRO A 39 -7.15 2.97 -4.01
CA PRO A 39 -6.76 4.23 -3.38
C PRO A 39 -6.95 5.38 -4.37
N ASN A 40 -7.26 6.58 -3.87
CA ASN A 40 -7.13 7.78 -4.69
C ASN A 40 -5.64 8.11 -4.93
N VAL A 41 -5.37 9.02 -5.86
CA VAL A 41 -4.00 9.39 -6.26
C VAL A 41 -3.14 9.82 -5.05
N LYS A 42 -3.69 10.64 -4.15
CA LYS A 42 -2.97 11.10 -2.96
C LYS A 42 -2.57 9.94 -2.05
N LEU A 43 -3.46 8.98 -1.85
CA LEU A 43 -3.20 7.80 -1.05
C LEU A 43 -2.21 6.86 -1.74
N ALA A 44 -2.32 6.67 -3.06
CA ALA A 44 -1.37 5.88 -3.83
C ALA A 44 0.07 6.42 -3.71
N ILE A 45 0.23 7.75 -3.78
CA ILE A 45 1.52 8.42 -3.55
C ILE A 45 2.01 8.15 -2.13
N LYS A 46 1.17 8.34 -1.12
CA LYS A 46 1.56 8.13 0.29
C LYS A 46 1.96 6.68 0.58
N ILE A 47 1.27 5.71 -0.03
CA ILE A 47 1.63 4.29 0.05
C ILE A 47 3.00 4.06 -0.61
N ALA A 48 3.22 4.61 -1.81
CA ALA A 48 4.50 4.50 -2.51
C ALA A 48 5.68 5.08 -1.71
N GLU A 49 5.51 6.27 -1.14
CA GLU A 49 6.49 6.91 -0.26
C GLU A 49 6.77 6.05 0.99
N SER A 50 5.72 5.53 1.63
CA SER A 50 5.86 4.68 2.82
C SER A 50 6.58 3.36 2.52
N LEU A 51 6.42 2.85 1.30
CA LEU A 51 7.12 1.68 0.78
C LEU A 51 8.45 2.04 0.11
N GLY A 52 8.89 3.31 0.11
CA GLY A 52 10.14 3.75 -0.50
C GLY A 52 10.26 3.38 -1.98
N THR A 53 9.17 3.48 -2.73
CA THR A 53 9.10 3.23 -4.18
C THR A 53 8.22 4.28 -4.86
N ASN A 54 7.85 4.07 -6.12
CA ASN A 54 6.93 4.92 -6.88
C ASN A 54 5.60 4.21 -7.16
N VAL A 55 4.58 5.01 -7.52
CA VAL A 55 3.22 4.51 -7.80
C VAL A 55 3.21 3.48 -8.93
N GLU A 56 4.00 3.70 -9.98
CA GLU A 56 4.11 2.80 -11.14
C GLU A 56 4.62 1.42 -10.73
N SER A 57 5.56 1.35 -9.79
CA SER A 57 6.11 0.07 -9.31
C SER A 57 5.07 -0.74 -8.53
N ILE A 58 4.03 -0.08 -8.00
CA ILE A 58 2.97 -0.72 -7.22
C ILE A 58 1.75 -1.10 -8.08
N PHE A 59 1.34 -0.18 -8.97
CA PHE A 59 0.07 -0.24 -9.69
C PHE A 59 0.22 -0.25 -11.22
N GLY A 60 1.44 -0.14 -11.74
CA GLY A 60 1.74 -0.28 -13.16
C GLY A 60 1.48 -1.69 -13.69
N PRO A 61 1.62 -1.89 -15.01
CA PRO A 61 1.35 -3.15 -15.69
C PRO A 61 2.23 -4.32 -15.20
#